data_AF-A0A1V5N2Q8-F1
#
_entry.id   AF-A0A1V5N2Q8-F1
#
_cell.length_a   1.000
_cell.length_b   1.000
_cell.length_c   1.000
_cell.angle_alpha   90.00
_cell.angle_beta   90.00
_cell.angle_gamma   90.00
#
_symmetry.space_group_name_H-M   'P 1'
#
loop_
_entity.id
_entity.type
_entity.pdbx_description
1 polymer ?
#
loop_
_entity_poly.entity_id
_entity_poly.type
_entity_poly.pdbx_seq_one_letter_code
_entity_poly.pdbx_strand_id
1 'polypeptide(L)'
;MNRVWAIARNLVREVLRMRFFLFFLILVTFAYTIGFSLWLHGADSMADEKVKFLLSYSVRSMFGLLSLVTIFVSIAAVSREIKRKEIFTVTTKPVSRGEILLGKFLGMALLHLLLVGANGVLIYSCARVLQRTEPKSDLEKAKLQELVFVARRSVKPPVPDVSQEVEDLTQQQLELKKQELGITDAETESHMKNIIRREIGKQLLLYKGAVPPGGSITWKFSGIEPRDRENGFVFIRYKQEVSYTPESLATDGIWQFGPEDPTLAGGQWYSRRDAIRTVHEFPVPVREVSADGDLYVTYRNPVSNDPVSVIYPPDTGIEVLYAAGGFEANFLRALLVMYLSLLILSVWGIAAGAWLSFPVAVLFVFMVYLFGLSSNFIVDALEMGTADRAQKPVIKAILPVFPQISDYHPVDQIEKGRYVSWYFWDNITLVKDLAIATVVALIGFLIFKFRELARVIV
;
A
#
# COMPACT_ATOMS: atom_id res chain seq x y z
N MET A 1 30.01 -12.68 19.32
CA MET A 1 29.43 -12.85 17.96
C MET A 1 29.28 -14.32 17.54
N ASN A 2 30.28 -15.20 17.72
CA ASN A 2 30.19 -16.61 17.28
C ASN A 2 29.02 -17.42 17.88
N ARG A 3 28.60 -17.14 19.12
CA ARG A 3 27.50 -17.85 19.81
C ARG A 3 26.12 -17.49 19.22
N VAL A 4 25.85 -16.20 19.05
CA VAL A 4 24.59 -15.69 18.45
C VAL A 4 24.42 -16.22 17.04
N TRP A 5 25.49 -16.21 16.23
CA TRP A 5 25.47 -16.76 14.88
C TRP A 5 25.22 -18.28 14.85
N ALA A 6 25.79 -19.03 15.81
CA ALA A 6 25.53 -20.46 15.92
C ALA A 6 24.05 -20.77 16.21
N ILE A 7 23.40 -19.97 17.07
CA ILE A 7 21.97 -20.08 17.37
C ILE A 7 21.15 -19.76 16.11
N ALA A 8 21.46 -18.66 15.42
CA ALA A 8 20.81 -18.26 14.18
C ALA A 8 20.88 -19.37 13.12
N ARG A 9 22.08 -19.92 12.89
CA ARG A 9 22.30 -21.03 11.95
C ARG A 9 21.55 -22.30 12.35
N ASN A 10 21.44 -22.57 13.65
CA ASN A 10 20.69 -23.73 14.13
C ASN A 10 19.20 -23.60 13.83
N LEU A 11 18.60 -22.42 14.09
CA LEU A 11 17.21 -22.15 13.75
C LEU A 11 16.96 -22.33 12.24
N VAL A 12 17.81 -21.74 11.40
CA VAL A 12 17.69 -21.89 9.94
C VAL A 12 17.76 -23.37 9.55
N ARG A 13 18.71 -24.14 10.10
CA ARG A 13 18.82 -25.59 9.84
C ARG A 13 17.61 -26.37 10.32
N GLU A 14 17.04 -26.03 11.47
CA GLU A 14 15.85 -26.68 12.00
C GLU A 14 14.67 -26.47 11.04
N VAL A 15 14.45 -25.23 10.61
CA VAL A 15 13.39 -24.90 9.65
C VAL A 15 13.64 -25.59 8.32
N LEU A 16 14.88 -25.56 7.80
CA LEU A 16 15.29 -26.27 6.59
C LEU A 16 15.08 -27.79 6.65
N ARG A 17 15.16 -28.38 7.84
CA ARG A 17 14.92 -29.81 8.06
C ARG A 17 13.44 -30.17 8.09
N MET A 18 12.53 -29.21 8.27
CA MET A 18 11.08 -29.42 8.16
C MET A 18 10.68 -29.55 6.67
N ARG A 19 11.21 -30.58 5.99
CA ARG A 19 11.12 -30.76 4.53
C ARG A 19 9.69 -30.66 4.01
N PHE A 20 8.72 -31.25 4.70
CA PHE A 20 7.31 -31.17 4.33
C PHE A 20 6.76 -29.73 4.36
N PHE A 21 7.10 -28.98 5.41
CA PHE A 21 6.66 -27.60 5.56
C PHE A 21 7.25 -26.69 4.47
N LEU A 22 8.55 -26.82 4.21
CA LEU A 22 9.19 -26.02 3.16
C LEU A 22 8.82 -26.45 1.76
N PHE A 23 8.67 -27.74 1.52
CA PHE A 23 8.14 -28.24 0.25
C PHE A 23 6.75 -27.67 0.00
N PHE A 24 5.86 -27.73 0.99
CA PHE A 24 4.52 -27.14 0.87
C PHE A 24 4.57 -25.63 0.64
N LEU A 25 5.40 -24.90 1.40
CA LEU A 25 5.59 -23.45 1.23
C LEU A 25 6.09 -23.08 -0.17
N ILE A 26 7.13 -23.76 -0.64
CA ILE A 26 7.72 -23.54 -1.97
C ILE A 26 6.72 -23.94 -3.04
N LEU A 27 6.07 -25.10 -2.92
CA LEU A 27 5.07 -25.56 -3.86
C LEU A 27 3.94 -24.54 -3.99
N VAL A 28 3.36 -24.07 -2.88
CA VAL A 28 2.26 -23.10 -2.94
C VAL A 28 2.73 -21.80 -3.56
N THR A 29 3.87 -21.25 -3.16
CA THR A 29 4.35 -19.95 -3.71
C THR A 29 4.78 -20.05 -5.17
N PHE A 30 5.48 -21.11 -5.55
CA PHE A 30 5.97 -21.32 -6.91
C PHE A 30 4.87 -21.77 -7.85
N ALA A 31 4.07 -22.78 -7.48
CA ALA A 31 2.96 -23.24 -8.30
C ALA A 31 1.92 -22.14 -8.48
N TYR A 32 1.67 -21.32 -7.46
CA TYR A 32 0.80 -20.17 -7.61
C TYR A 32 1.36 -19.14 -8.59
N THR A 33 2.62 -18.74 -8.45
CA THR A 33 3.22 -17.69 -9.32
C THR A 33 3.35 -18.17 -10.76
N ILE A 34 3.87 -19.39 -10.97
CA ILE A 34 4.04 -19.98 -12.30
C ILE A 34 2.67 -20.30 -12.90
N GLY A 35 1.79 -20.94 -12.14
CA GLY A 35 0.44 -21.28 -12.59
C GLY A 35 -0.37 -20.05 -12.96
N PHE A 36 -0.26 -18.96 -12.18
CA PHE A 36 -0.89 -17.69 -12.50
C PHE A 36 -0.29 -17.05 -13.76
N SER A 37 1.04 -17.10 -13.93
CA SER A 37 1.70 -16.63 -15.16
C SER A 37 1.23 -17.41 -16.40
N LEU A 38 1.04 -18.72 -16.30
CA LEU A 38 0.53 -19.56 -17.38
C LEU A 38 -0.94 -19.27 -17.67
N TRP A 39 -1.75 -19.05 -16.63
CA TRP A 39 -3.15 -18.66 -16.79
C TRP A 39 -3.29 -17.30 -17.51
N LEU A 40 -2.45 -16.32 -17.17
CA LEU A 40 -2.40 -15.02 -17.85
C LEU A 40 -1.97 -15.12 -19.32
N HIS A 41 -1.08 -16.07 -19.65
CA HIS A 41 -0.69 -16.31 -21.05
C HIS A 41 -1.91 -16.64 -21.92
N GLY A 42 -2.85 -17.45 -21.40
CA GLY A 42 -4.09 -17.82 -22.10
C GLY A 42 -5.20 -16.75 -22.06
N ALA A 43 -5.05 -15.67 -21.30
CA ALA A 43 -6.05 -14.61 -21.20
C ALA A 43 -5.99 -13.67 -22.42
N ASP A 44 -7.14 -13.18 -22.88
CA ASP A 44 -7.21 -12.18 -23.95
C ASP A 44 -7.17 -10.77 -23.35
N SER A 45 -5.95 -10.30 -23.07
CA SER A 45 -5.68 -8.97 -22.51
C SER A 45 -4.38 -8.40 -23.06
N MET A 46 -4.18 -7.08 -22.93
CA MET A 46 -2.97 -6.42 -23.42
C MET A 46 -1.73 -6.90 -22.65
N ALA A 47 -0.58 -6.92 -23.32
CA ALA A 47 0.68 -7.35 -22.70
C ALA A 47 1.03 -6.57 -21.42
N ASP A 48 0.77 -5.26 -21.38
CA ASP A 48 1.01 -4.43 -20.19
C ASP A 48 0.09 -4.76 -19.02
N GLU A 49 -1.19 -5.04 -19.30
CA GLU A 49 -2.14 -5.47 -18.28
C GLU A 49 -1.74 -6.81 -17.67
N LYS A 50 -1.35 -7.79 -18.50
CA LYS A 50 -0.90 -9.11 -18.03
C LYS A 50 0.28 -9.00 -17.07
N VAL A 51 1.31 -8.23 -17.43
CA VAL A 51 2.50 -8.08 -16.58
C VAL A 51 2.18 -7.30 -15.30
N LYS A 52 1.37 -6.23 -15.39
CA LYS A 52 0.89 -5.49 -14.20
C LYS A 52 0.13 -6.41 -13.25
N PHE A 53 -0.78 -7.23 -13.76
CA PHE A 53 -1.52 -8.21 -12.95
C PHE A 53 -0.62 -9.25 -12.31
N LEU A 54 0.33 -9.83 -13.06
CA LEU A 54 1.31 -10.77 -12.50
C LEU A 54 2.06 -10.14 -11.32
N LEU A 55 2.67 -8.97 -11.53
CA LEU A 55 3.48 -8.30 -10.51
C LEU A 55 2.65 -7.98 -9.26
N SER A 56 1.47 -7.40 -9.43
CA SER A 56 0.60 -7.01 -8.32
C SER A 56 0.15 -8.22 -7.50
N TYR A 57 -0.36 -9.24 -8.19
CA TYR A 57 -0.99 -10.38 -7.56
C TYR A 57 0.02 -11.33 -6.91
N SER A 58 1.15 -11.59 -7.59
CA SER A 58 2.22 -12.44 -7.04
C SER A 58 2.91 -11.81 -5.82
N VAL A 59 3.15 -10.50 -5.83
CA VAL A 59 3.76 -9.81 -4.68
C VAL A 59 2.77 -9.78 -3.50
N ARG A 60 1.48 -9.56 -3.75
CA ARG A 60 0.42 -9.57 -2.72
C ARG A 60 0.26 -10.92 -2.06
N SER A 61 0.14 -11.98 -2.86
CA SER A 61 -0.01 -13.34 -2.35
C SER A 61 1.22 -13.80 -1.59
N MET A 62 2.42 -13.50 -2.11
CA MET A 62 3.69 -13.80 -1.47
C MET A 62 3.79 -13.12 -0.10
N PHE A 63 3.48 -11.83 -0.01
CA PHE A 63 3.53 -11.12 1.27
C PHE A 63 2.56 -11.73 2.29
N GLY A 64 1.31 -11.98 1.89
CA GLY A 64 0.31 -12.57 2.78
C GLY A 64 0.73 -13.96 3.28
N LEU A 65 1.21 -14.82 2.38
CA LEU A 65 1.60 -16.18 2.73
C LEU A 65 2.86 -16.22 3.59
N LEU A 66 3.88 -15.43 3.25
CA LEU A 66 5.09 -15.32 4.06
C LEU A 66 4.80 -14.70 5.43
N SER A 67 3.86 -13.76 5.54
CA SER A 67 3.44 -13.19 6.82
C SER A 67 2.81 -14.26 7.71
N LEU A 68 1.89 -15.08 7.18
CA LEU A 68 1.30 -16.20 7.93
C LEU A 68 2.37 -17.17 8.41
N VAL A 69 3.26 -17.62 7.51
CA VAL A 69 4.39 -18.49 7.88
C VAL A 69 5.26 -17.85 8.97
N THR A 70 5.53 -16.56 8.85
CA THR A 70 6.32 -15.80 9.81
C THR A 70 5.70 -15.86 11.20
N ILE A 71 4.39 -15.64 11.31
CA ILE A 71 3.65 -15.71 12.59
C ILE A 71 3.88 -17.08 13.23
N PHE A 72 3.60 -18.18 12.51
CA PHE A 72 3.73 -19.51 13.06
C PHE A 72 5.18 -19.88 13.42
N VAL A 73 6.14 -19.63 12.53
CA VAL A 73 7.53 -20.06 12.70
C VAL A 73 8.24 -19.23 13.78
N SER A 74 8.04 -17.91 13.81
CA SER A 74 8.67 -17.05 14.83
C SER A 74 8.20 -17.38 16.25
N ILE A 75 6.91 -17.67 16.43
CA ILE A 75 6.36 -18.10 17.71
C ILE A 75 6.83 -19.51 18.07
N ALA A 76 6.80 -20.45 17.11
CA ALA A 76 7.24 -21.82 17.32
C ALA A 76 8.72 -21.89 17.71
N ALA A 77 9.56 -21.04 17.10
CA ALA A 77 11.00 -20.97 17.38
C ALA A 77 11.29 -20.72 18.86
N VAL A 78 10.42 -20.02 19.59
CA VAL A 78 10.60 -19.76 21.03
C VAL A 78 9.76 -20.71 21.88
N SER A 79 8.46 -20.82 21.57
CA SER A 79 7.52 -21.51 22.45
C SER A 79 7.68 -23.04 22.43
N ARG A 80 8.09 -23.67 21.32
CA ARG A 80 8.36 -25.12 21.29
C ARG A 80 9.57 -25.48 22.13
N GLU A 81 10.65 -24.71 22.06
CA GLU A 81 11.87 -24.99 22.85
C GLU A 81 11.60 -24.89 24.36
N ILE A 82 10.75 -23.93 24.77
CA ILE A 82 10.31 -23.80 26.16
C ILE A 82 9.47 -25.03 26.55
N LYS A 83 8.48 -25.39 25.74
CA LYS A 83 7.58 -26.53 26.03
C LYS A 83 8.30 -27.88 26.05
N ARG A 84 9.27 -28.08 25.16
CA ARG A 84 10.05 -29.32 25.03
C ARG A 84 11.21 -29.44 26.00
N LYS A 85 11.41 -28.45 26.89
CA LYS A 85 12.54 -28.41 27.84
C LYS A 85 13.92 -28.41 27.16
N GLU A 86 14.00 -28.20 25.85
CA GLU A 86 15.25 -28.11 25.09
C GLU A 86 16.05 -26.85 25.49
N ILE A 87 15.35 -25.83 25.99
CA ILE A 87 15.97 -24.60 26.47
C ILE A 87 16.87 -24.81 27.71
N PHE A 88 16.66 -25.87 28.49
CA PHE A 88 17.49 -26.18 29.66
C PHE A 88 18.89 -26.65 29.28
N THR A 89 19.02 -27.35 28.15
CA THR A 89 20.33 -27.80 27.63
C THR A 89 21.16 -26.65 27.03
N VAL A 90 20.50 -25.56 26.65
CA VAL A 90 21.15 -24.36 26.11
C VAL A 90 21.51 -23.39 27.24
N THR A 91 20.67 -23.26 28.26
CA THR A 91 20.90 -22.35 29.41
C THR A 91 21.96 -22.84 30.39
N THR A 92 22.36 -24.12 30.33
CA THR A 92 23.54 -24.63 31.07
C THR A 92 24.86 -24.20 30.47
N LYS A 93 24.87 -23.68 29.23
CA LYS A 93 26.03 -23.05 28.60
C LYS A 93 26.06 -21.56 28.99
N PRO A 94 27.23 -20.90 29.03
CA PRO A 94 27.34 -19.48 29.37
C PRO A 94 26.81 -18.59 28.24
N VAL A 95 25.50 -18.65 27.99
CA VAL A 95 24.77 -17.89 26.97
C VAL A 95 23.70 -17.09 27.68
N SER A 96 23.74 -15.77 27.52
CA SER A 96 22.71 -14.90 28.08
C SER A 96 21.37 -15.12 27.38
N ARG A 97 20.27 -14.93 28.11
CA ARG A 97 18.91 -15.03 27.56
C ARG A 97 18.67 -14.07 26.37
N GLY A 98 19.38 -12.93 26.34
CA GLY A 98 19.32 -11.95 25.25
C GLY A 98 20.02 -12.44 23.98
N GLU A 99 21.16 -13.11 24.11
CA GLU A 99 21.85 -13.73 22.96
C GLU A 99 21.01 -14.82 22.28
N ILE A 100 20.15 -15.52 23.04
CA ILE A 100 19.21 -16.50 22.49
C ILE A 100 18.16 -15.81 21.62
N LEU A 101 17.48 -14.80 22.14
CA LEU A 101 16.43 -14.08 21.38
C LEU A 101 17.02 -13.37 20.16
N LEU A 102 18.17 -12.71 20.31
CA LEU A 102 18.87 -12.06 19.21
C LEU A 102 19.31 -13.07 18.14
N GLY A 103 19.81 -14.24 18.56
CA GLY A 103 20.17 -15.32 17.65
C GLY A 103 18.96 -15.84 16.87
N LYS A 104 17.81 -15.98 17.53
CA LYS A 104 16.56 -16.40 16.86
C LYS A 104 16.06 -15.34 15.87
N PHE A 105 16.09 -14.07 16.25
CA PHE A 105 15.75 -12.97 15.35
C PHE A 105 16.66 -12.95 14.12
N LEU A 106 17.99 -13.06 14.29
CA LEU A 106 18.92 -13.14 13.16
C LEU A 106 18.68 -14.38 12.29
N GLY A 107 18.33 -15.52 12.89
CA GLY A 107 17.94 -16.73 12.15
C GLY A 107 16.69 -16.51 11.29
N MET A 108 15.65 -15.88 11.86
CA MET A 108 14.46 -15.48 11.12
C MET A 108 14.80 -14.49 10.00
N ALA A 109 15.67 -13.51 10.28
CA ALA A 109 16.10 -12.53 9.31
C ALA A 109 16.84 -13.15 8.12
N LEU A 110 17.67 -14.17 8.34
CA LEU A 110 18.30 -14.92 7.25
C LEU A 110 17.29 -15.75 6.46
N LEU A 111 16.36 -16.41 7.15
CA LEU A 111 15.31 -17.22 6.51
C LEU A 111 14.44 -16.35 5.60
N HIS A 112 14.00 -15.18 6.07
CA HIS A 112 13.22 -14.24 5.28
C HIS A 112 14.00 -13.71 4.09
N LEU A 113 15.29 -13.42 4.25
CA LEU A 113 16.12 -12.93 3.15
C LEU A 113 16.19 -13.97 2.02
N LEU A 114 16.37 -15.24 2.37
CA LEU A 114 16.38 -16.36 1.41
C LEU A 114 15.02 -16.54 0.73
N LEU A 115 13.92 -16.56 1.50
CA LEU A 115 12.57 -16.77 0.95
C LEU A 115 12.11 -15.61 0.08
N VAL A 116 12.36 -14.37 0.52
CA VAL A 116 12.02 -13.15 -0.25
C VAL A 116 12.87 -13.07 -1.51
N GLY A 117 14.18 -13.34 -1.41
CA GLY A 117 15.07 -13.35 -2.57
C GLY A 117 14.66 -14.40 -3.61
N ALA A 118 14.40 -15.64 -3.18
CA ALA A 118 13.99 -16.72 -4.10
C ALA A 118 12.69 -16.41 -4.84
N ASN A 119 11.66 -15.93 -4.12
CA ASN A 119 10.40 -15.53 -4.74
C ASN A 119 10.54 -14.27 -5.60
N GLY A 120 11.36 -13.30 -5.18
CA GLY A 120 11.66 -12.12 -5.98
C GLY A 120 12.29 -12.47 -7.32
N VAL A 121 13.26 -13.39 -7.33
CA VAL A 121 13.86 -13.93 -8.56
C VAL A 121 12.81 -14.64 -9.42
N LEU A 122 11.92 -15.42 -8.82
CA LEU A 122 10.85 -16.10 -9.55
C LEU A 122 9.89 -15.12 -10.24
N ILE A 123 9.35 -14.15 -9.49
CA ILE A 123 8.42 -13.14 -10.00
C ILE A 123 9.10 -12.34 -11.12
N TYR A 124 10.33 -11.90 -10.91
CA TYR A 124 11.11 -11.19 -11.92
C TYR A 124 11.31 -12.04 -13.20
N SER A 125 11.63 -13.33 -13.04
CA SER A 125 11.81 -14.25 -14.16
C SER A 125 10.52 -14.43 -14.96
N CYS A 126 9.39 -14.66 -14.29
CA CYS A 126 8.08 -14.75 -14.95
C CYS A 126 7.70 -13.45 -15.66
N ALA A 127 7.93 -12.29 -15.04
CA ALA A 127 7.68 -10.98 -15.65
C ALA A 127 8.54 -10.78 -16.91
N ARG A 128 9.82 -11.20 -16.88
CA ARG A 128 10.71 -11.15 -18.06
C ARG A 128 10.32 -12.11 -19.16
N VAL A 129 9.76 -13.28 -18.82
CA VAL A 129 9.23 -14.22 -19.82
C VAL A 129 8.02 -13.58 -20.52
N LEU A 130 7.03 -13.10 -19.77
CA LEU A 130 5.85 -12.42 -20.35
C LEU A 130 6.25 -11.19 -21.18
N GLN A 131 7.25 -10.42 -20.73
CA GLN A 131 7.76 -9.28 -21.50
C GLN A 131 8.26 -9.66 -22.90
N ARG A 132 8.76 -10.89 -23.06
CA ARG A 132 9.29 -11.38 -24.33
C ARG A 132 8.25 -12.10 -25.18
N THR A 133 7.26 -12.74 -24.57
CA THR A 133 6.31 -13.63 -25.26
C THR A 133 4.98 -12.97 -25.58
N GLU A 134 4.51 -12.02 -24.78
CA GLU A 134 3.17 -11.44 -24.95
C GLU A 134 3.05 -10.34 -26.02
N PRO A 135 4.00 -9.40 -26.18
CA PRO A 135 3.82 -8.30 -27.13
C PRO A 135 3.68 -8.81 -28.56
N LYS A 136 2.59 -8.43 -29.23
CA LYS A 136 2.30 -8.81 -30.63
C LYS A 136 2.94 -7.87 -31.64
N SER A 137 3.36 -6.68 -31.21
CA SER A 137 3.99 -5.65 -32.05
C SER A 137 5.13 -4.92 -31.33
N ASP A 138 6.01 -4.29 -32.10
CA ASP A 138 7.09 -3.44 -31.55
C ASP A 138 6.53 -2.24 -30.77
N LEU A 139 5.35 -1.74 -31.16
CA LEU A 139 4.65 -0.68 -30.44
C LEU A 139 4.18 -1.14 -29.06
N GLU A 140 3.58 -2.33 -28.96
CA GLU A 140 3.20 -2.91 -27.66
C GLU A 140 4.42 -3.17 -26.77
N LYS A 141 5.53 -3.59 -27.37
CA LYS A 141 6.78 -3.83 -26.65
C LYS A 141 7.36 -2.53 -26.07
N ALA A 142 7.37 -1.46 -26.85
CA ALA A 142 7.80 -0.13 -26.39
C ALA A 142 6.85 0.39 -25.28
N LYS A 143 5.54 0.29 -25.49
CA LYS A 143 4.51 0.66 -24.51
C LYS A 143 4.68 -0.12 -23.19
N LEU A 144 4.89 -1.43 -23.25
CA LEU A 144 5.11 -2.28 -22.07
C LEU A 144 6.37 -1.86 -21.29
N GLN A 145 7.45 -1.54 -22.02
CA GLN A 145 8.70 -1.12 -21.40
C GLN A 145 8.51 0.17 -20.60
N GLU A 146 7.81 1.16 -21.15
CA GLU A 146 7.56 2.44 -20.49
C GLU A 146 6.53 2.36 -19.36
N LEU A 147 5.49 1.53 -19.52
CA LEU A 147 4.40 1.43 -18.55
C LEU A 147 4.76 0.59 -17.32
N VAL A 148 5.55 -0.46 -17.50
CA VAL A 148 5.72 -1.50 -16.47
C VAL A 148 7.18 -1.64 -16.02
N PHE A 149 8.12 -1.51 -16.95
CA PHE A 149 9.55 -1.70 -16.67
C PHE A 149 10.30 -0.38 -16.40
N VAL A 150 9.57 0.65 -16.00
CA VAL A 150 10.10 1.91 -15.49
C VAL A 150 9.40 2.25 -14.18
N ALA A 151 10.17 2.79 -13.24
CA ALA A 151 9.63 3.27 -11.98
C ALA A 151 9.14 4.71 -12.18
N ARG A 152 7.83 4.93 -12.00
CA ARG A 152 7.17 6.19 -12.32
C ARG A 152 6.86 7.02 -11.07
N ARG A 153 7.23 8.29 -11.03
CA ARG A 153 6.76 9.22 -9.98
C ARG A 153 5.35 9.68 -10.30
N SER A 154 4.55 9.94 -9.27
CA SER A 154 3.20 10.50 -9.40
C SER A 154 3.20 11.96 -8.96
N VAL A 155 2.55 12.82 -9.76
CA VAL A 155 2.23 14.21 -9.45
C VAL A 155 0.72 14.34 -9.42
N LYS A 156 0.18 14.83 -8.32
CA LYS A 156 -1.24 15.14 -8.16
C LYS A 156 -1.48 16.63 -8.42
N PRO A 157 -2.66 17.02 -8.90
CA PRO A 157 -2.99 18.43 -9.03
C PRO A 157 -3.17 19.05 -7.62
N PRO A 158 -3.06 20.38 -7.49
CA PRO A 158 -3.41 21.05 -6.26
C PRO A 158 -4.89 20.84 -5.95
N VAL A 159 -5.21 20.53 -4.69
CA VAL A 159 -6.59 20.42 -4.22
C VAL A 159 -7.20 21.83 -4.19
N PRO A 160 -8.39 22.05 -4.78
CA PRO A 160 -9.05 23.35 -4.73
C PRO A 160 -9.24 23.82 -3.29
N ASP A 161 -8.84 25.06 -2.97
CA ASP A 161 -9.08 25.62 -1.66
C ASP A 161 -10.56 25.99 -1.51
N VAL A 162 -11.26 25.17 -0.73
CA VAL A 162 -12.67 25.35 -0.38
C VAL A 162 -12.85 25.85 1.05
N SER A 163 -11.77 26.19 1.75
CA SER A 163 -11.80 26.42 3.21
C SER A 163 -12.74 27.55 3.62
N GLN A 164 -12.79 28.63 2.84
CA GLN A 164 -13.69 29.77 3.09
C GLN A 164 -15.15 29.39 2.82
N GLU A 165 -15.44 28.84 1.65
CA GLU A 165 -16.80 28.43 1.24
C GLU A 165 -17.38 27.37 2.20
N VAL A 166 -16.53 26.47 2.70
CA VAL A 166 -16.91 25.51 3.74
C VAL A 166 -17.28 26.21 5.05
N GLU A 167 -16.49 27.19 5.52
CA GLU A 167 -16.79 27.89 6.77
C GLU A 167 -18.09 28.69 6.68
N ASP A 168 -18.31 29.39 5.55
CA ASP A 168 -19.51 30.20 5.32
C ASP A 168 -20.78 29.33 5.31
N LEU A 169 -20.77 28.24 4.52
CA LEU A 169 -21.90 27.31 4.45
C LEU A 169 -22.09 26.56 5.78
N THR A 170 -21.01 26.27 6.50
CA THR A 170 -21.09 25.66 7.84
C THR A 170 -21.80 26.59 8.80
N GLN A 171 -21.43 27.87 8.83
CA GLN A 171 -22.04 28.83 9.73
C GLN A 171 -23.53 29.01 9.39
N GLN A 172 -23.87 29.11 8.11
CA GLN A 172 -25.26 29.22 7.66
C GLN A 172 -26.11 28.01 8.10
N GLN A 173 -25.63 26.78 7.86
CA GLN A 173 -26.33 25.55 8.26
C GLN A 173 -26.41 25.38 9.77
N LEU A 174 -25.38 25.83 10.50
CA LEU A 174 -25.37 25.81 11.96
C LEU A 174 -26.46 26.71 12.54
N GLU A 175 -26.60 27.94 12.05
CA GLU A 175 -27.63 28.87 12.52
C GLU A 175 -29.05 28.34 12.29
N LEU A 176 -29.31 27.76 11.10
CA LEU A 176 -30.61 27.13 10.81
C LEU A 176 -30.93 26.00 11.80
N LYS A 177 -29.98 25.09 12.03
CA LYS A 177 -30.18 23.98 12.98
C LYS A 177 -30.29 24.43 14.43
N LYS A 178 -29.59 25.49 14.82
CA LYS A 178 -29.71 26.08 16.17
C LYS A 178 -31.12 26.60 16.41
N GLN A 179 -31.71 27.26 15.41
CA GLN A 179 -33.10 27.75 15.46
C GLN A 179 -34.11 26.60 15.49
N GLU A 180 -33.92 25.57 14.66
CA GLU A 180 -34.85 24.41 14.59
C GLU A 180 -34.83 23.54 15.84
N LEU A 181 -33.65 23.28 16.42
CA LEU A 181 -33.46 22.33 17.51
C LEU A 181 -33.38 22.99 18.89
N GLY A 182 -33.42 24.33 18.98
CA GLY A 182 -33.34 25.07 20.24
C GLY A 182 -32.04 24.84 21.02
N ILE A 183 -30.93 24.60 20.32
CA ILE A 183 -29.65 24.23 20.93
C ILE A 183 -29.00 25.47 21.56
N THR A 184 -28.80 25.42 22.87
CA THR A 184 -28.18 26.48 23.68
C THR A 184 -26.86 26.05 24.32
N ASP A 185 -26.53 24.76 24.27
CA ASP A 185 -25.31 24.19 24.85
C ASP A 185 -24.11 24.33 23.90
N ALA A 186 -23.02 24.92 24.38
CA ALA A 186 -21.82 25.23 23.61
C ALA A 186 -21.07 23.96 23.13
N GLU A 187 -21.16 22.87 23.89
CA GLU A 187 -20.51 21.61 23.56
C GLU A 187 -21.23 20.90 22.38
N THR A 188 -22.56 20.88 22.44
CA THR A 188 -23.43 20.37 21.38
C THR A 188 -23.29 21.19 20.10
N GLU A 189 -23.21 22.52 20.22
CA GLU A 189 -22.96 23.42 19.09
C GLU A 189 -21.62 23.13 18.40
N SER A 190 -20.53 23.04 19.17
CA SER A 190 -19.19 22.76 18.63
C SER A 190 -19.13 21.38 17.95
N HIS A 191 -19.76 20.37 18.55
CA HIS A 191 -19.84 19.05 17.95
C HIS A 191 -20.61 19.07 16.63
N MET A 192 -21.77 19.72 16.60
CA MET A 192 -22.60 19.86 15.40
C MET A 192 -21.89 20.66 14.31
N LYS A 193 -21.22 21.77 14.66
CA LYS A 193 -20.40 22.56 13.74
C LYS A 193 -19.34 21.69 13.06
N ASN A 194 -18.65 20.85 13.81
CA ASN A 194 -17.62 19.95 13.25
C ASN A 194 -18.20 18.90 12.30
N ILE A 195 -19.38 18.34 12.60
CA ILE A 195 -20.06 17.38 11.71
C ILE A 195 -20.48 18.08 10.42
N ILE A 196 -21.15 19.23 10.52
CA ILE A 196 -21.61 20.03 9.38
C ILE A 196 -20.43 20.43 8.50
N ARG A 197 -19.36 20.98 9.11
CA ARG A 197 -18.14 21.39 8.41
C ARG A 197 -17.53 20.27 7.60
N ARG A 198 -17.46 19.09 8.21
CA ARG A 198 -16.91 17.90 7.55
C ARG A 198 -17.75 17.45 6.36
N GLU A 199 -19.07 17.42 6.53
CA GLU A 199 -19.99 16.98 5.48
C GLU A 199 -19.99 17.94 4.30
N ILE A 200 -20.12 19.25 4.57
CA ILE A 200 -20.06 20.31 3.55
C ILE A 200 -18.71 20.29 2.83
N GLY A 201 -17.60 20.16 3.57
CA GLY A 201 -16.27 20.05 2.97
C GLY A 201 -16.16 18.90 1.97
N LYS A 202 -16.63 17.70 2.34
CA LYS A 202 -16.65 16.55 1.43
C LYS A 202 -17.52 16.78 0.20
N GLN A 203 -18.75 17.27 0.40
CA GLN A 203 -19.69 17.52 -0.68
C GLN A 203 -19.18 18.57 -1.66
N LEU A 204 -18.61 19.65 -1.15
CA LEU A 204 -18.08 20.73 -1.96
C LEU A 204 -16.85 20.29 -2.75
N LEU A 205 -15.93 19.52 -2.15
CA LEU A 205 -14.81 18.92 -2.88
C LEU A 205 -15.27 17.98 -3.99
N LEU A 206 -16.27 17.13 -3.74
CA LEU A 206 -16.86 16.27 -4.77
C LEU A 206 -17.53 17.10 -5.88
N TYR A 207 -18.22 18.18 -5.51
CA TYR A 207 -18.86 19.10 -6.45
C TYR A 207 -17.85 19.82 -7.33
N LYS A 208 -16.74 20.33 -6.76
CA LYS A 208 -15.65 20.96 -7.55
C LYS A 208 -14.97 19.96 -8.50
N GLY A 209 -15.00 18.67 -8.17
CA GLY A 209 -14.53 17.58 -9.04
C GLY A 209 -15.57 17.05 -10.02
N ALA A 210 -16.82 17.50 -9.95
CA ALA A 210 -17.91 17.03 -10.78
C ALA A 210 -18.00 17.83 -12.08
N VAL A 211 -18.17 17.13 -13.19
CA VAL A 211 -18.24 17.69 -14.54
C VAL A 211 -19.59 17.30 -15.14
N PRO A 212 -20.58 18.22 -15.16
CA PRO A 212 -21.88 17.94 -15.77
C PRO A 212 -21.76 17.78 -17.29
N PRO A 213 -22.76 17.18 -17.96
CA PRO A 213 -22.79 17.10 -19.43
C PRO A 213 -22.60 18.48 -20.07
N GLY A 214 -21.67 18.58 -21.02
CA GLY A 214 -21.26 19.85 -21.64
C GLY A 214 -20.28 20.70 -20.82
N GLY A 215 -20.01 20.33 -19.57
CA GLY A 215 -19.04 20.98 -18.70
C GLY A 215 -17.60 20.54 -18.96
N SER A 216 -16.65 21.26 -18.35
CA SER A 216 -15.23 20.92 -18.38
C SER A 216 -14.54 21.26 -17.07
N ILE A 217 -13.43 20.58 -16.79
CA ILE A 217 -12.53 20.86 -15.66
C ILE A 217 -11.09 20.86 -16.17
N THR A 218 -10.27 21.77 -15.66
CA THR A 218 -8.84 21.90 -16.00
C THR A 218 -7.98 21.74 -14.75
N TRP A 219 -6.94 20.94 -14.86
CA TRP A 219 -5.93 20.74 -13.82
C TRP A 219 -4.58 21.26 -14.30
N LYS A 220 -3.85 21.91 -13.39
CA LYS A 220 -2.44 22.24 -13.55
C LYS A 220 -1.59 21.27 -12.73
N PHE A 221 -0.71 20.55 -13.39
CA PHE A 221 0.32 19.74 -12.76
C PHE A 221 1.64 20.50 -12.84
N SER A 222 2.38 20.56 -11.73
CA SER A 222 3.67 21.26 -11.63
C SER A 222 4.74 20.34 -11.05
N GLY A 223 6.01 20.58 -11.40
CA GLY A 223 7.15 19.79 -10.90
C GLY A 223 7.30 18.43 -11.58
N ILE A 224 6.86 18.31 -12.84
CA ILE A 224 7.09 17.13 -13.66
C ILE A 224 8.52 17.18 -14.21
N GLU A 225 9.34 16.19 -13.87
CA GLU A 225 10.74 16.12 -14.29
C GLU A 225 11.02 14.78 -15.02
N PRO A 226 10.59 14.65 -16.29
CA PRO A 226 10.81 13.43 -17.05
C PRO A 226 12.30 13.24 -17.30
N ARG A 227 12.79 11.99 -17.17
CA ARG A 227 14.18 11.65 -17.44
C ARG A 227 14.59 11.90 -18.91
N ASP A 228 13.68 11.65 -19.84
CA ASP A 228 13.84 11.92 -21.27
C ASP A 228 12.88 13.06 -21.64
N ARG A 229 13.44 14.22 -21.99
CA ARG A 229 12.68 15.43 -22.36
C ARG A 229 12.35 15.51 -23.85
N GLU A 230 12.86 14.60 -24.68
CA GLU A 230 12.71 14.68 -26.14
C GLU A 230 11.79 13.59 -26.69
N ASN A 231 11.99 12.34 -26.27
CA ASN A 231 11.30 11.18 -26.85
C ASN A 231 10.47 10.37 -25.85
N GLY A 232 10.36 10.85 -24.61
CA GLY A 232 9.60 10.17 -23.57
C GLY A 232 8.10 10.45 -23.59
N PHE A 233 7.38 9.71 -22.75
CA PHE A 233 5.97 9.95 -22.44
C PHE A 233 5.78 10.18 -20.93
N VAL A 234 4.83 11.05 -20.61
CA VAL A 234 4.16 11.09 -19.31
C VAL A 234 2.80 10.40 -19.46
N PHE A 235 2.27 9.84 -18.39
CA PHE A 235 0.99 9.14 -18.43
C PHE A 235 -0.01 9.84 -17.54
N ILE A 236 -1.15 10.23 -18.13
CA ILE A 236 -2.28 10.70 -17.35
C ILE A 236 -3.00 9.46 -16.84
N ARG A 237 -3.07 9.33 -15.51
CA ARG A 237 -3.78 8.27 -14.83
C ARG A 237 -4.97 8.85 -14.10
N TYR A 238 -6.14 8.27 -14.28
CA TYR A 238 -7.36 8.72 -13.63
C TYR A 238 -8.29 7.57 -13.29
N LYS A 239 -9.20 7.85 -12.37
CA LYS A 239 -10.33 7.01 -12.05
C LYS A 239 -11.56 7.91 -11.96
N GLN A 240 -12.53 7.63 -12.83
CA GLN A 240 -13.78 8.37 -12.87
C GLN A 240 -14.84 7.71 -11.97
N GLU A 241 -15.46 8.51 -11.12
CA GLU A 241 -16.75 8.20 -10.49
C GLU A 241 -17.86 8.88 -11.31
N VAL A 242 -19.12 8.49 -11.08
CA VAL A 242 -20.26 9.04 -11.82
C VAL A 242 -21.44 9.31 -10.89
N SER A 243 -22.22 10.34 -11.21
CA SER A 243 -23.45 10.67 -10.47
C SER A 243 -24.52 9.59 -10.60
N TYR A 244 -24.61 8.97 -11.77
CA TYR A 244 -25.52 7.88 -12.10
C TYR A 244 -24.77 6.81 -12.90
N THR A 245 -25.12 5.54 -12.72
CA THR A 245 -24.47 4.43 -13.42
C THR A 245 -25.14 4.21 -14.79
N PRO A 246 -24.49 4.56 -15.92
CA PRO A 246 -25.06 4.32 -17.24
C PRO A 246 -25.15 2.81 -17.54
N GLU A 247 -26.12 2.41 -18.37
CA GLU A 247 -26.29 0.99 -18.78
C GLU A 247 -25.03 0.42 -19.45
N SER A 248 -24.30 1.25 -20.20
CA SER A 248 -23.07 0.82 -20.87
C SER A 248 -21.88 0.60 -19.94
N LEU A 249 -22.01 0.96 -18.65
CA LEU A 249 -20.93 0.97 -17.65
C LEU A 249 -19.67 1.74 -18.10
N ALA A 250 -19.83 2.64 -19.07
CA ALA A 250 -18.76 3.45 -19.65
C ALA A 250 -19.28 4.85 -19.99
N THR A 251 -18.35 5.81 -20.06
CA THR A 251 -18.62 7.19 -20.45
C THR A 251 -17.64 7.63 -21.54
N ASP A 252 -18.11 8.50 -22.43
CA ASP A 252 -17.23 9.16 -23.40
C ASP A 252 -16.51 10.33 -22.72
N GLY A 253 -15.25 10.55 -23.08
CA GLY A 253 -14.41 11.59 -22.51
C GLY A 253 -13.59 12.27 -23.58
N ILE A 254 -13.60 13.61 -23.57
CA ILE A 254 -12.76 14.41 -24.45
C ILE A 254 -11.69 15.07 -23.60
N TRP A 255 -10.43 14.72 -23.86
CA TRP A 255 -9.28 15.25 -23.16
C TRP A 255 -8.55 16.27 -24.03
N GLN A 256 -8.00 17.29 -23.38
CA GLN A 256 -7.13 18.27 -24.00
C GLN A 256 -5.91 18.46 -23.10
N PHE A 257 -4.70 18.48 -23.65
CA PHE A 257 -3.48 18.68 -22.85
C PHE A 257 -2.44 19.52 -23.59
N GLY A 258 -1.57 20.17 -22.83
CA GLY A 258 -0.51 21.03 -23.36
C GLY A 258 0.30 21.75 -22.28
N PRO A 259 1.34 22.50 -22.69
CA PRO A 259 2.25 23.20 -21.78
C PRO A 259 1.63 24.46 -21.16
N GLU A 260 0.60 25.00 -21.79
CA GLU A 260 -0.21 26.12 -21.33
C GLU A 260 -1.67 25.70 -21.18
N ASP A 261 -2.50 26.53 -20.56
CA ASP A 261 -3.93 26.23 -20.37
C ASP A 261 -4.60 25.96 -21.74
N PRO A 262 -5.05 24.72 -22.02
CA PRO A 262 -5.58 24.33 -23.31
C PRO A 262 -6.86 25.06 -23.69
N THR A 263 -7.55 25.63 -22.70
CA THR A 263 -8.75 26.46 -22.93
C THR A 263 -8.41 27.82 -23.53
N LEU A 264 -7.18 28.30 -23.36
CA LEU A 264 -6.70 29.61 -23.82
C LEU A 264 -5.77 29.50 -25.04
N ALA A 265 -4.83 28.55 -25.03
CA ALA A 265 -3.76 28.43 -26.03
C ALA A 265 -4.02 27.36 -27.10
N GLY A 266 -5.10 26.57 -26.95
CA GLY A 266 -5.28 25.33 -27.70
C GLY A 266 -4.39 24.21 -27.13
N GLY A 267 -4.62 22.98 -27.59
CA GLY A 267 -3.90 21.81 -27.08
C GLY A 267 -4.21 20.57 -27.91
N GLN A 268 -3.53 19.47 -27.61
CA GLN A 268 -3.76 18.21 -28.29
C GLN A 268 -5.06 17.58 -27.80
N TRP A 269 -5.91 17.17 -28.74
CA TRP A 269 -7.19 16.53 -28.44
C TRP A 269 -7.05 15.02 -28.39
N TYR A 270 -7.65 14.41 -27.38
CA TYR A 270 -7.66 12.97 -27.22
C TYR A 270 -9.02 12.49 -26.70
N SER A 271 -9.78 11.83 -27.59
CA SER A 271 -11.11 11.31 -27.26
C SER A 271 -11.02 9.83 -26.97
N ARG A 272 -11.72 9.37 -25.92
CA ARG A 272 -11.79 7.96 -25.56
C ARG A 272 -13.07 7.63 -24.81
N ARG A 273 -13.45 6.36 -24.87
CA ARG A 273 -14.57 5.80 -24.12
C ARG A 273 -14.03 4.81 -23.10
N ASP A 274 -14.38 5.04 -21.83
CA ASP A 274 -13.78 4.32 -20.72
C ASP A 274 -14.81 3.77 -19.77
N ALA A 275 -14.54 2.58 -19.23
CA ALA A 275 -15.35 2.00 -18.17
C ALA A 275 -15.34 2.90 -16.91
N ILE A 276 -16.47 3.01 -16.24
CA ILE A 276 -16.57 3.77 -14.99
C ILE A 276 -15.90 3.03 -13.83
N ARG A 277 -15.48 3.77 -12.79
CA ARG A 277 -14.92 3.24 -11.54
C ARG A 277 -13.69 2.33 -11.71
N THR A 278 -13.09 2.34 -12.89
CA THR A 278 -11.86 1.64 -13.21
C THR A 278 -10.75 2.65 -13.48
N VAL A 279 -9.52 2.23 -13.25
CA VAL A 279 -8.34 3.08 -13.47
C VAL A 279 -7.97 3.00 -14.94
N HIS A 280 -7.79 4.16 -15.56
CA HIS A 280 -7.34 4.29 -16.94
C HIS A 280 -6.03 5.07 -16.99
N GLU A 281 -5.20 4.72 -17.97
CA GLU A 281 -3.96 5.44 -18.28
C GLU A 281 -3.94 5.75 -19.79
N PHE A 282 -3.41 6.91 -20.18
CA PHE A 282 -3.00 7.15 -21.57
C PHE A 282 -1.69 7.96 -21.64
N PRO A 283 -0.88 7.72 -22.69
CA PRO A 283 0.37 8.45 -22.88
C PRO A 283 0.14 9.87 -23.39
N VAL A 284 0.96 10.79 -22.92
CA VAL A 284 1.11 12.16 -23.38
C VAL A 284 2.59 12.37 -23.71
N PRO A 285 2.94 12.82 -24.94
CA PRO A 285 4.32 13.10 -25.31
C PRO A 285 4.95 14.14 -24.37
N VAL A 286 6.20 13.94 -23.94
CA VAL A 286 6.88 14.86 -23.01
C VAL A 286 7.04 16.28 -23.58
N ARG A 287 7.06 16.44 -24.90
CA ARG A 287 7.05 17.76 -25.57
C ARG A 287 5.84 18.64 -25.22
N GLU A 288 4.76 18.04 -24.71
CA GLU A 288 3.56 18.76 -24.26
C GLU A 288 3.71 19.26 -22.80
N VAL A 289 4.80 18.91 -22.13
CA VAL A 289 5.17 19.44 -20.80
C VAL A 289 6.05 20.67 -21.01
N SER A 290 5.77 21.76 -20.29
CA SER A 290 6.55 22.99 -20.38
C SER A 290 7.99 22.79 -19.91
N ALA A 291 8.89 23.71 -20.27
CA ALA A 291 10.29 23.68 -19.83
C ALA A 291 10.44 23.70 -18.30
N ASP A 292 9.48 24.34 -17.60
CA ASP A 292 9.38 24.46 -16.15
C ASP A 292 8.75 23.22 -15.48
N GLY A 293 8.32 22.23 -16.27
CA GLY A 293 7.69 21.01 -15.77
C GLY A 293 6.20 21.15 -15.46
N ASP A 294 5.53 22.12 -16.10
CA ASP A 294 4.08 22.29 -16.01
C ASP A 294 3.37 21.52 -17.13
N LEU A 295 2.26 20.87 -16.79
CA LEU A 295 1.35 20.23 -17.75
C LEU A 295 -0.08 20.60 -17.37
N TYR A 296 -0.82 21.13 -18.33
CA TYR A 296 -2.24 21.37 -18.17
C TYR A 296 -3.03 20.25 -18.83
N VAL A 297 -4.08 19.80 -18.13
CA VAL A 297 -4.98 18.75 -18.60
C VAL A 297 -6.41 19.21 -18.39
N THR A 298 -7.20 19.22 -19.45
CA THR A 298 -8.62 19.53 -19.43
C THR A 298 -9.41 18.30 -19.80
N TYR A 299 -10.39 17.96 -18.97
CA TYR A 299 -11.43 16.99 -19.32
C TYR A 299 -12.71 17.73 -19.67
N ARG A 300 -13.37 17.30 -20.75
CA ARG A 300 -14.70 17.77 -21.15
C ARG A 300 -15.66 16.59 -21.17
N ASN A 301 -16.78 16.76 -20.49
CA ASN A 301 -17.86 15.79 -20.48
C ASN A 301 -18.76 16.06 -21.71
N PRO A 302 -18.78 15.20 -22.75
CA PRO A 302 -19.62 15.44 -23.92
C PRO A 302 -21.10 15.40 -23.57
N VAL A 303 -21.92 16.15 -24.32
CA VAL A 303 -23.39 16.19 -24.13
C VAL A 303 -24.03 14.82 -24.34
N SER A 304 -23.37 13.90 -25.04
CA SER A 304 -23.82 12.51 -25.22
C SER A 304 -23.90 11.70 -23.93
N ASN A 305 -23.25 12.13 -22.85
CA ASN A 305 -23.30 11.47 -21.56
C ASN A 305 -24.52 11.88 -20.72
N ASP A 306 -25.38 12.80 -21.17
CA ASP A 306 -26.55 13.24 -20.41
C ASP A 306 -27.44 12.05 -19.97
N PRO A 307 -27.87 11.96 -18.69
CA PRO A 307 -27.73 12.92 -17.58
C PRO A 307 -26.53 12.66 -16.64
N VAL A 308 -25.53 11.90 -17.08
CA VAL A 308 -24.40 11.46 -16.26
C VAL A 308 -23.36 12.57 -16.08
N SER A 309 -23.17 12.99 -14.82
CA SER A 309 -22.04 13.84 -14.43
C SER A 309 -20.85 12.95 -14.06
N VAL A 310 -19.69 13.26 -14.63
CA VAL A 310 -18.43 12.55 -14.36
C VAL A 310 -17.72 13.23 -13.21
N ILE A 311 -17.28 12.48 -12.21
CA ILE A 311 -16.73 13.01 -10.96
C ILE A 311 -15.29 12.53 -10.82
N TYR A 312 -14.36 13.48 -10.66
CA TYR A 312 -12.96 13.25 -10.33
C TYR A 312 -12.70 13.72 -8.90
N PRO A 313 -12.64 12.82 -7.90
CA PRO A 313 -12.35 13.21 -6.53
C PRO A 313 -11.02 13.98 -6.45
N PRO A 314 -10.95 15.18 -5.84
CA PRO A 314 -9.74 16.02 -5.90
C PRO A 314 -8.44 15.34 -5.48
N ASP A 315 -8.51 14.42 -4.51
CA ASP A 315 -7.31 13.77 -3.95
C ASP A 315 -6.86 12.50 -4.70
N THR A 316 -7.77 11.88 -5.47
CA THR A 316 -7.55 10.52 -6.03
C THR A 316 -8.01 10.34 -7.47
N GLY A 317 -8.72 11.32 -8.03
CA GLY A 317 -9.39 11.24 -9.33
C GLY A 317 -8.43 11.29 -10.50
N ILE A 318 -7.32 12.03 -10.40
CA ILE A 318 -6.34 12.18 -11.48
C ILE A 318 -4.92 12.42 -10.96
N GLU A 319 -3.93 11.87 -11.66
CA GLU A 319 -2.51 12.09 -11.43
C GLU A 319 -1.71 11.97 -12.74
N VAL A 320 -0.53 12.57 -12.78
CA VAL A 320 0.44 12.43 -13.88
C VAL A 320 1.59 11.54 -13.41
N LEU A 321 1.88 10.50 -14.18
CA LEU A 321 2.97 9.57 -13.95
C LEU A 321 4.12 9.82 -14.93
N TYR A 322 5.35 9.99 -14.43
CA TYR A 322 6.52 10.17 -15.28
C TYR A 322 7.70 9.27 -14.87
N ALA A 323 8.51 8.87 -15.84
CA ALA A 323 9.67 8.02 -15.63
C ALA A 323 10.71 8.67 -14.71
N ALA A 324 10.99 8.06 -13.56
CA ALA A 324 11.94 8.57 -12.56
C ALA A 324 13.08 7.59 -12.21
N GLY A 325 12.95 6.30 -12.54
CA GLY A 325 13.98 5.29 -12.24
C GLY A 325 13.80 3.97 -12.98
N GLY A 326 14.78 3.08 -12.86
CA GLY A 326 14.70 1.72 -13.42
C GLY A 326 13.80 0.79 -12.59
N PHE A 327 13.15 -0.17 -13.26
CA PHE A 327 12.27 -1.13 -12.61
C PHE A 327 12.99 -2.05 -11.63
N GLU A 328 14.20 -2.52 -11.96
CA GLU A 328 14.93 -3.51 -11.17
C GLU A 328 15.30 -2.96 -9.79
N ALA A 329 15.84 -1.73 -9.76
CA ALA A 329 16.15 -1.05 -8.50
C ALA A 329 14.88 -0.80 -7.68
N ASN A 330 13.77 -0.44 -8.34
CA ASN A 330 12.49 -0.23 -7.68
C ASN A 330 11.92 -1.52 -7.09
N PHE A 331 12.00 -2.61 -7.85
CA PHE A 331 11.55 -3.93 -7.45
C PHE A 331 12.39 -4.46 -6.27
N LEU A 332 13.71 -4.28 -6.29
CA LEU A 332 14.58 -4.60 -5.15
C LEU A 332 14.23 -3.79 -3.89
N ARG A 333 13.90 -2.50 -4.03
CA ARG A 333 13.42 -1.68 -2.90
C ARG A 333 12.13 -2.22 -2.34
N ALA A 334 11.19 -2.58 -3.21
CA ALA A 334 9.92 -3.16 -2.79
C ALA A 334 10.10 -4.50 -2.05
N LEU A 335 10.99 -5.38 -2.53
CA LEU A 335 11.37 -6.61 -1.83
C LEU A 335 12.03 -6.33 -0.48
N LEU A 336 12.86 -5.28 -0.39
CA LEU A 336 13.50 -4.88 0.86
C LEU A 336 12.48 -4.36 1.88
N VAL A 337 11.50 -3.58 1.44
CA VAL A 337 10.38 -3.12 2.29
C VAL A 337 9.58 -4.31 2.79
N MET A 338 9.25 -5.26 1.90
CA MET A 338 8.58 -6.51 2.26
C MET A 338 9.38 -7.28 3.32
N TYR A 339 10.69 -7.39 3.12
CA TYR A 339 11.60 -8.05 4.05
C TYR A 339 11.57 -7.40 5.44
N LEU A 340 11.65 -6.07 5.52
CA LEU A 340 11.57 -5.34 6.78
C LEU A 340 10.23 -5.51 7.49
N SER A 341 9.11 -5.52 6.75
CA SER A 341 7.78 -5.82 7.30
C SER A 341 7.74 -7.20 7.96
N LEU A 342 8.33 -8.21 7.33
CA LEU A 342 8.42 -9.56 7.88
C LEU A 342 9.33 -9.62 9.11
N LEU A 343 10.40 -8.81 9.17
CA LEU A 343 11.24 -8.70 10.37
C LEU A 343 10.45 -8.12 11.54
N ILE A 344 9.70 -7.03 11.34
CA ILE A 344 8.84 -6.44 12.37
C ILE A 344 7.87 -7.50 12.90
N LEU A 345 7.19 -8.22 12.00
CA LEU A 345 6.25 -9.28 12.37
C LEU A 345 6.94 -10.43 13.13
N SER A 346 8.18 -10.78 12.77
CA SER A 346 8.97 -11.80 13.46
C SER A 346 9.32 -11.39 14.89
N VAL A 347 9.55 -10.10 15.13
CA VAL A 347 9.82 -9.57 16.48
C VAL A 347 8.59 -9.73 17.36
N TRP A 348 7.41 -9.37 16.84
CA TRP A 348 6.14 -9.60 17.53
C TRP A 348 5.92 -11.08 17.86
N GLY A 349 6.21 -11.97 16.92
CA GLY A 349 6.11 -13.41 17.11
C GLY A 349 7.10 -13.99 18.13
N ILE A 350 8.37 -13.61 18.05
CA ILE A 350 9.41 -14.02 19.03
C ILE A 350 9.06 -13.49 20.42
N ALA A 351 8.66 -12.22 20.52
CA ALA A 351 8.28 -11.60 21.78
C ALA A 351 7.07 -12.29 22.40
N ALA A 352 5.98 -12.49 21.64
CA ALA A 352 4.80 -13.22 22.10
C ALA A 352 5.13 -14.66 22.52
N GLY A 353 5.90 -15.38 21.69
CA GLY A 353 6.31 -16.76 21.97
C GLY A 353 7.20 -16.92 23.21
N ALA A 354 7.82 -15.84 23.69
CA ALA A 354 8.66 -15.85 24.88
C ALA A 354 7.87 -15.96 26.20
N TRP A 355 6.57 -15.61 26.21
CA TRP A 355 5.75 -15.58 27.43
C TRP A 355 4.36 -16.20 27.28
N LEU A 356 3.77 -16.19 26.09
CA LEU A 356 2.48 -16.82 25.82
C LEU A 356 2.63 -18.30 25.44
N SER A 357 1.53 -19.04 25.56
CA SER A 357 1.42 -20.38 24.97
C SER A 357 1.35 -20.27 23.44
N PHE A 358 1.73 -21.33 22.72
CA PHE A 358 1.74 -21.30 21.24
C PHE A 358 0.39 -20.87 20.62
N PRO A 359 -0.77 -21.44 21.00
CA PRO A 359 -2.05 -21.03 20.40
C PRO A 359 -2.41 -19.57 20.71
N VAL A 360 -2.19 -19.12 21.96
CA VAL A 360 -2.52 -17.75 22.38
C VAL A 360 -1.61 -16.73 21.71
N ALA A 361 -0.32 -17.05 21.59
CA ALA A 361 0.64 -16.22 20.86
C ALA A 361 0.25 -16.07 19.39
N VAL A 362 -0.19 -17.16 18.74
CA VAL A 362 -0.60 -17.13 17.32
C VAL A 362 -1.80 -16.20 17.15
N LEU A 363 -2.84 -16.35 17.98
CA LEU A 363 -4.01 -15.48 17.94
C LEU A 363 -3.65 -14.01 18.17
N PHE A 364 -2.79 -13.73 19.16
CA PHE A 364 -2.36 -12.37 19.48
C PHE A 364 -1.60 -11.72 18.31
N VAL A 365 -0.60 -12.39 17.76
CA VAL A 365 0.23 -11.83 16.67
C VAL A 365 -0.55 -11.78 15.35
N PHE A 366 -1.47 -12.72 15.12
CA PHE A 366 -2.40 -12.64 14.00
C PHE A 366 -3.33 -11.44 14.12
N MET A 367 -3.82 -11.13 15.32
CA MET A 367 -4.60 -9.92 15.57
C MET A 367 -3.77 -8.67 15.29
N VAL A 368 -2.53 -8.59 15.80
CA VAL A 368 -1.58 -7.49 15.48
C VAL A 368 -1.43 -7.31 13.97
N TYR A 369 -1.26 -8.41 13.23
CA TYR A 369 -1.15 -8.39 11.77
C TYR A 369 -2.42 -7.87 11.09
N LEU A 370 -3.61 -8.33 11.51
CA LEU A 370 -4.90 -7.86 10.97
C LEU A 370 -5.14 -6.38 11.25
N PHE A 371 -4.84 -5.91 12.47
CA PHE A 371 -4.92 -4.48 12.80
C PHE A 371 -3.98 -3.66 11.93
N GLY A 372 -2.78 -4.17 11.66
CA GLY A 372 -1.83 -3.47 10.81
C GLY A 372 -2.25 -3.36 9.35
N LEU A 373 -2.85 -4.42 8.80
CA LEU A 373 -3.44 -4.39 7.45
C LEU A 373 -4.67 -3.48 7.36
N SER A 374 -5.50 -3.45 8.40
CA SER A 374 -6.75 -2.68 8.42
C SER A 374 -6.59 -1.25 8.95
N SER A 375 -5.37 -0.82 9.25
CA SER A 375 -5.10 0.48 9.87
C SER A 375 -5.70 1.65 9.09
N ASN A 376 -5.55 1.68 7.77
CA ASN A 376 -6.07 2.76 6.92
C ASN A 376 -7.60 2.78 6.90
N PHE A 377 -8.22 1.60 6.80
CA PHE A 377 -9.68 1.48 6.89
C PHE A 377 -10.22 1.94 8.25
N ILE A 378 -9.51 1.63 9.34
CA ILE A 378 -9.91 2.09 10.69
C ILE A 378 -9.78 3.62 10.80
N VAL A 379 -8.71 4.21 10.26
CA VAL A 379 -8.54 5.66 10.21
C VAL A 379 -9.65 6.30 9.39
N ASP A 380 -9.92 5.80 8.19
CA ASP A 380 -11.00 6.27 7.32
C ASP A 380 -12.37 6.15 8.00
N ALA A 381 -12.64 5.07 8.72
CA ALA A 381 -13.88 4.87 9.45
C ALA A 381 -14.03 5.85 10.63
N LEU A 382 -12.97 6.09 11.40
CA LEU A 382 -12.94 7.10 12.48
C LEU A 382 -13.22 8.49 11.94
N GLU A 383 -12.63 8.75 10.78
CA GLU A 383 -12.81 9.95 10.00
C GLU A 383 -14.26 10.09 9.56
N MET A 384 -14.85 9.09 8.91
CA MET A 384 -16.26 9.10 8.51
C MET A 384 -17.26 9.24 9.68
N GLY A 385 -16.80 9.28 10.93
CA GLY A 385 -17.64 9.58 12.10
C GLY A 385 -18.41 8.37 12.61
N THR A 386 -18.06 7.17 12.12
CA THR A 386 -18.73 5.90 12.47
C THR A 386 -18.49 5.44 13.91
N ALA A 387 -17.47 5.98 14.58
CA ALA A 387 -17.15 5.67 15.97
C ALA A 387 -17.75 6.71 16.92
N ASP A 388 -18.33 6.26 18.03
CA ASP A 388 -18.90 7.14 19.06
C ASP A 388 -17.85 7.96 19.80
N ARG A 389 -18.30 9.02 20.47
CA ARG A 389 -17.48 9.95 21.27
C ARG A 389 -16.58 9.24 22.31
N ALA A 390 -17.06 8.14 22.89
CA ALA A 390 -16.30 7.35 23.85
C ALA A 390 -15.25 6.43 23.18
N GLN A 391 -15.49 6.00 21.93
CA GLN A 391 -14.64 5.04 21.22
C GLN A 391 -13.46 5.72 20.51
N LYS A 392 -13.68 6.93 19.95
CA LYS A 392 -12.64 7.69 19.23
C LYS A 392 -11.32 7.88 20.01
N PRO A 393 -11.30 8.32 21.28
CA PRO A 393 -10.04 8.50 22.01
C PRO A 393 -9.33 7.17 22.26
N VAL A 394 -10.08 6.11 22.53
CA VAL A 394 -9.53 4.76 22.74
C VAL A 394 -8.86 4.25 21.47
N ILE A 395 -9.55 4.33 20.33
CA ILE A 395 -8.99 3.88 19.05
C ILE A 395 -7.77 4.73 18.68
N LYS A 396 -7.81 6.05 18.86
CA LYS A 396 -6.65 6.92 18.60
C LYS A 396 -5.44 6.62 19.49
N ALA A 397 -5.67 6.16 20.73
CA ALA A 397 -4.59 5.76 21.63
C ALA A 397 -3.99 4.39 21.26
N ILE A 398 -4.83 3.47 20.79
CA ILE A 398 -4.43 2.08 20.48
C ILE A 398 -3.80 1.96 19.09
N LEU A 399 -4.35 2.64 18.08
CA LEU A 399 -3.92 2.54 16.69
C LEU A 399 -2.42 2.77 16.44
N PRO A 400 -1.72 3.72 17.11
CA PRO A 400 -0.28 3.90 16.91
C PRO A 400 0.57 2.79 17.54
N VAL A 401 0.02 1.94 18.42
CA VAL A 401 0.76 0.83 19.07
C VAL A 401 0.98 -0.33 18.11
N PHE A 402 0.07 -0.52 17.14
CA PHE A 402 0.16 -1.59 16.16
C PHE A 402 0.95 -1.14 14.92
N PRO A 403 1.67 -2.07 14.26
CA PRO A 403 2.42 -1.75 13.06
C PRO A 403 1.45 -1.36 11.94
N GLN A 404 1.68 -0.24 11.26
CA GLN A 404 0.82 0.27 10.18
C GLN A 404 1.33 -0.23 8.82
N ILE A 405 1.35 -1.56 8.67
CA ILE A 405 1.92 -2.25 7.50
C ILE A 405 1.26 -1.77 6.19
N SER A 406 -0.02 -1.39 6.23
CA SER A 406 -0.76 -0.85 5.08
C SER A 406 -0.08 0.35 4.42
N ASP A 407 0.47 1.28 5.20
CA ASP A 407 1.01 2.57 4.69
C ASP A 407 2.27 2.43 3.86
N TYR A 408 3.05 1.40 4.14
CA TYR A 408 4.29 1.11 3.45
C TYR A 408 4.24 -0.26 2.75
N HIS A 409 3.05 -0.76 2.46
CA HIS A 409 2.91 -2.01 1.77
C HIS A 409 3.40 -1.88 0.31
N PRO A 410 4.43 -2.65 -0.12
CA PRO A 410 5.08 -2.44 -1.40
C PRO A 410 4.22 -2.84 -2.60
N VAL A 411 3.18 -3.66 -2.39
CA VAL A 411 2.28 -4.16 -3.44
C VAL A 411 1.60 -3.01 -4.14
N ASP A 412 1.05 -2.04 -3.40
CA ASP A 412 0.30 -0.93 -3.98
C ASP A 412 1.20 -0.04 -4.85
N GLN A 413 2.50 0.03 -4.53
CA GLN A 413 3.44 0.80 -5.33
C GLN A 413 3.89 0.01 -6.57
N ILE A 414 4.15 -1.29 -6.44
CA ILE A 414 4.49 -2.16 -7.59
C ILE A 414 3.31 -2.27 -8.56
N GLU A 415 2.10 -2.49 -8.04
CA GLU A 415 0.86 -2.60 -8.81
C GLU A 415 0.62 -1.36 -9.68
N LYS A 416 0.92 -0.20 -9.11
CA LYS A 416 0.72 1.09 -9.76
C LYS A 416 1.92 1.47 -10.65
N GLY A 417 2.96 0.63 -10.76
CA GLY A 417 4.21 0.95 -11.44
C GLY A 417 4.89 2.20 -10.87
N ARG A 418 4.63 2.49 -9.59
CA ARG A 418 5.07 3.69 -8.90
C ARG A 418 6.50 3.51 -8.37
N TYR A 419 7.23 4.61 -8.36
CA TYR A 419 8.54 4.73 -7.78
C TYR A 419 8.46 4.64 -6.25
N VAL A 420 9.09 3.60 -5.70
CA VAL A 420 9.40 3.48 -4.29
C VAL A 420 10.50 4.49 -3.97
N SER A 421 10.06 5.64 -3.47
CA SER A 421 10.91 6.80 -3.18
C SER A 421 11.97 6.50 -2.12
N TRP A 422 13.10 7.22 -2.12
CA TRP A 422 13.98 7.24 -0.96
C TRP A 422 13.33 7.95 0.23
N TYR A 423 12.45 8.93 -0.01
CA TYR A 423 11.59 9.52 1.02
C TYR A 423 10.59 8.53 1.63
N PHE A 424 10.40 7.36 1.02
CA PHE A 424 9.69 6.25 1.64
C PHE A 424 10.49 5.66 2.82
N TRP A 425 11.80 5.82 2.86
CA TRP A 425 12.66 5.48 3.99
C TRP A 425 12.64 6.56 5.07
N ASP A 426 12.41 7.81 4.69
CA ASP A 426 12.07 8.93 5.59
C ASP A 426 10.59 8.89 6.01
N ASN A 427 9.83 7.88 5.58
CA ASN A 427 8.43 7.72 5.93
C ASN A 427 8.35 7.45 7.44
N ILE A 428 7.79 8.43 8.15
CA ILE A 428 7.65 8.44 9.61
C ILE A 428 7.07 7.12 10.11
N THR A 429 6.19 6.48 9.34
CA THR A 429 5.53 5.22 9.68
C THR A 429 6.47 4.02 9.75
N LEU A 430 7.38 3.81 8.79
CA LEU A 430 8.30 2.66 8.83
C LEU A 430 9.30 2.82 9.99
N VAL A 431 9.84 4.02 10.17
CA VAL A 431 10.75 4.33 11.28
C VAL A 431 10.05 4.13 12.63
N LYS A 432 8.81 4.63 12.76
CA LYS A 432 7.96 4.42 13.93
C LYS A 432 7.72 2.93 14.19
N ASP A 433 7.40 2.13 13.17
CA ASP A 433 7.14 0.70 13.34
C ASP A 433 8.41 -0.08 13.72
N LEU A 434 9.58 0.31 13.21
CA LEU A 434 10.88 -0.22 13.66
C LEU A 434 11.17 0.16 15.12
N ALA A 435 10.82 1.38 15.54
CA ALA A 435 10.95 1.80 16.93
C ALA A 435 10.02 1.00 17.85
N ILE A 436 8.76 0.82 17.45
CA ILE A 436 7.78 -0.02 18.16
C ILE A 436 8.29 -1.46 18.25
N ALA A 437 8.79 -2.03 17.14
CA ALA A 437 9.38 -3.36 17.14
C ALA A 437 10.54 -3.47 18.13
N THR A 438 11.39 -2.44 18.21
CA THR A 438 12.49 -2.39 19.19
C THR A 438 11.96 -2.40 20.63
N VAL A 439 10.93 -1.61 20.93
CA VAL A 439 10.26 -1.62 22.24
C VAL A 439 9.64 -2.99 22.56
N VAL A 440 8.95 -3.61 21.60
CA VAL A 440 8.36 -4.95 21.72
C VAL A 440 9.44 -6.00 21.96
N ALA A 441 10.58 -5.92 21.26
CA ALA A 441 11.73 -6.79 21.48
C ALA A 441 12.29 -6.65 22.89
N LEU A 442 12.41 -5.41 23.40
CA LEU A 442 12.86 -5.13 24.77
C LEU A 442 11.89 -5.67 25.82
N ILE A 443 10.58 -5.48 25.64
CA ILE A 443 9.54 -6.03 26.51
C ILE A 443 9.62 -7.57 26.51
N GLY A 444 9.68 -8.18 25.33
CA GLY A 444 9.83 -9.64 25.19
C GLY A 444 11.10 -10.15 25.88
N PHE A 445 12.22 -9.43 25.75
CA PHE A 445 13.46 -9.74 26.43
C PHE A 445 13.36 -9.62 27.95
N LEU A 446 12.76 -8.54 28.48
CA LEU A 446 12.59 -8.33 29.92
C LEU A 446 11.72 -9.43 30.52
N ILE A 447 10.57 -9.72 29.92
CA ILE A 447 9.69 -10.80 30.38
C ILE A 447 10.44 -12.13 30.36
N PHE A 448 11.15 -12.43 29.26
CA PHE A 448 11.93 -13.66 29.15
C PHE A 448 13.08 -13.74 30.16
N LYS A 449 13.70 -12.61 30.51
CA LYS A 449 14.76 -12.52 31.52
C LYS A 449 14.26 -12.86 32.92
N PHE A 450 13.08 -12.36 33.29
CA PHE A 450 12.51 -12.57 34.63
C PHE A 450 11.62 -13.81 34.73
N ARG A 451 11.30 -14.47 33.61
CA ARG A 451 10.51 -15.70 33.61
C ARG A 451 11.23 -16.82 34.35
N GLU A 452 10.58 -17.35 35.38
CA GLU A 452 11.00 -18.57 36.07
C GLU A 452 10.71 -19.77 35.17
N LEU A 453 11.73 -20.25 34.44
CA LEU A 453 11.58 -21.41 33.54
C LEU A 453 11.33 -22.72 34.32
N ALA A 454 11.65 -22.76 35.62
CA ALA A 454 11.70 -23.99 36.43
C ALA A 454 10.48 -24.23 37.34
N ARG A 455 9.41 -23.40 37.31
CA ARG A 455 8.20 -23.73 38.08
C ARG A 455 7.49 -24.92 37.43
N VAL A 456 7.41 -26.01 38.19
CA VAL A 456 6.49 -27.12 37.90
C VAL A 456 5.09 -26.53 37.94
N ILE A 457 4.46 -26.40 36.78
CA ILE A 457 3.02 -26.20 36.69
C ILE A 457 2.45 -27.59 37.00
N VAL A 458 2.05 -27.80 38.25
CA VAL A 458 1.32 -28.99 38.70
C VAL A 458 -0.06 -29.00 38.05
#